data_AF-A0A8J2QJH3-F1
#
_entry.id   AF-A0A8J2QJH3-F1
#
_cell.length_a   1.000
_cell.length_b   1.000
_cell.length_c   1.000
_cell.angle_alpha   90.00
_cell.angle_beta   90.00
_cell.angle_gamma   90.00
#
_symmetry.space_group_name_H-M   'P 1'
#
loop_
_entity.id
_entity.type
_entity.pdbx_description
1 polymer ?
#
loop_
_entity_poly.entity_id
_entity_poly.type
_entity_poly.pdbx_seq_one_letter_code
_entity_poly.pdbx_strand_id
1 'polypeptide(L)'
;MASPEDDEVIRKAFMVKRSQNKKIFTPVNYKERWFILTRKYLIYYDSDGQKRKERGRIPTDAIHTVEQAQLGELSKQILDGDNDKSPYRYPFQVGYSEQNSDYTLYLAAKEHSERLDWIHAIRTVCISNTRRARYHPAVYSARRWWCCDAERKTAPGCSLASLWPLPEPDLELILQEHNKDNGLGELL
;
A
#
# COMPACT_ATOMS: atom_id res chain seq x y z
N MET A 1 16.76 -7.68 23.55
CA MET A 1 16.25 -9.02 23.16
C MET A 1 14.86 -8.79 22.58
N ALA A 2 14.53 -9.33 21.40
CA ALA A 2 13.19 -9.20 20.84
C ALA A 2 12.21 -9.98 21.74
N SER A 3 11.08 -9.38 22.13
CA SER A 3 10.05 -10.11 22.87
C SER A 3 9.32 -11.05 21.90
N PRO A 4 8.75 -12.17 22.38
CA PRO A 4 7.94 -13.06 21.54
C PRO A 4 6.78 -12.35 20.81
N GLU A 5 6.30 -11.24 21.36
CA GLU A 5 5.23 -10.39 20.80
C GLU A 5 5.67 -9.58 19.57
N ASP A 6 6.96 -9.33 19.42
CA ASP A 6 7.50 -8.54 18.30
C ASP A 6 7.40 -9.27 16.95
N ASP A 7 7.44 -10.60 17.00
CA ASP A 7 7.35 -11.51 15.86
C ASP A 7 5.92 -12.04 15.65
N GLU A 8 4.96 -11.62 16.48
CA GLU A 8 3.55 -11.96 16.33
C GLU A 8 3.03 -11.47 14.98
N VAL A 9 2.37 -12.37 14.24
CA VAL A 9 1.80 -12.05 12.94
C VAL A 9 0.45 -11.36 13.14
N ILE A 10 0.41 -10.07 12.85
CA ILE A 10 -0.80 -9.24 12.92
C ILE A 10 -1.67 -9.46 11.69
N ARG A 11 -1.06 -9.54 10.50
CA ARG A 11 -1.77 -9.79 9.25
C ARG A 11 -0.89 -10.47 8.22
N LYS A 12 -1.49 -11.32 7.39
CA LYS A 12 -0.80 -12.00 6.28
C LYS A 12 -1.76 -12.28 5.12
N ALA A 13 -1.32 -12.03 3.90
CA ALA A 13 -2.12 -12.23 2.68
C ALA A 13 -1.24 -12.20 1.43
N PHE A 14 -1.78 -12.70 0.32
CA PHE A 14 -1.20 -12.45 -1.00
C PHE A 14 -1.64 -11.07 -1.49
N MET A 15 -0.68 -10.28 -1.94
CA MET A 15 -0.93 -8.99 -2.61
C MET A 15 0.00 -8.84 -3.80
N VAL A 16 -0.41 -8.05 -4.78
CA VAL A 16 0.46 -7.69 -5.91
C VAL A 16 1.33 -6.50 -5.52
N LYS A 17 2.64 -6.67 -5.66
CA LYS A 17 3.65 -5.66 -5.39
C LYS A 17 4.18 -5.09 -6.70
N ARG A 18 4.22 -3.75 -6.81
CA ARG A 18 4.99 -3.06 -7.85
C ARG A 18 6.48 -2.98 -7.50
N SER A 19 7.35 -3.09 -8.50
CA SER A 19 8.78 -2.77 -8.34
C SER A 19 8.95 -1.30 -7.89
N GLN A 20 9.90 -1.07 -6.98
CA GLN A 20 10.17 0.26 -6.41
C GLN A 20 11.19 1.05 -7.22
N ASN A 21 11.74 0.44 -8.28
CA ASN A 21 12.75 1.02 -9.17
C ASN A 21 13.91 1.67 -8.40
N LYS A 22 14.45 0.96 -7.39
CA LYS A 22 15.65 1.40 -6.65
C LYS A 22 16.89 1.52 -7.55
N LYS A 23 16.88 0.90 -8.73
CA LYS A 23 17.90 1.02 -9.77
C LYS A 23 17.29 1.65 -11.03
N ILE A 24 18.05 2.54 -11.67
CA ILE A 24 17.60 3.45 -12.74
C ILE A 24 17.03 2.72 -13.96
N PHE A 25 17.48 1.50 -14.26
CA PHE A 25 17.10 0.73 -15.46
C PHE A 25 16.23 -0.50 -15.17
N THR A 26 15.68 -0.63 -13.95
CA THR A 26 14.80 -1.78 -13.66
C THR A 26 13.43 -1.55 -14.30
N PRO A 27 12.95 -2.45 -15.18
CA PRO A 27 11.61 -2.36 -15.73
C PRO A 27 10.58 -2.37 -14.60
N VAL A 28 9.47 -1.65 -14.80
CA VAL A 28 8.33 -1.75 -13.88
C VAL A 28 7.76 -3.16 -14.00
N ASN A 29 7.64 -3.85 -12.87
CA ASN A 29 7.09 -5.20 -12.82
C ASN A 29 6.12 -5.31 -11.64
N TYR A 30 5.05 -6.06 -11.82
CA TYR A 30 4.07 -6.41 -10.81
C TYR A 30 4.20 -7.90 -10.49
N LYS A 31 4.38 -8.22 -9.22
CA LYS A 31 4.50 -9.62 -8.78
C LYS A 31 3.63 -9.87 -7.56
N GLU A 32 2.89 -10.96 -7.59
CA GLU A 32 2.22 -11.47 -6.40
C GLU A 32 3.26 -11.88 -5.35
N ARG A 33 3.05 -11.48 -4.10
CA ARG A 33 3.93 -11.78 -2.98
C ARG A 33 3.11 -12.11 -1.75
N TRP A 34 3.61 -13.04 -0.95
CA TRP A 34 3.04 -13.32 0.37
C TRP A 34 3.55 -12.27 1.35
N PHE A 35 2.68 -11.40 1.84
CA PHE A 35 3.01 -10.36 2.82
C PHE A 35 2.71 -10.82 4.24
N ILE A 36 3.54 -10.40 5.18
CA ILE A 36 3.36 -10.58 6.62
C ILE A 36 3.64 -9.24 7.29
N LEU A 37 2.71 -8.78 8.14
CA LEU A 37 2.89 -7.67 9.05
C LEU A 37 3.08 -8.20 10.46
N THR A 38 4.16 -7.78 11.11
CA THR A 38 4.38 -7.92 12.55
C THR A 38 4.48 -6.52 13.17
N ARG A 39 4.70 -6.43 14.49
CA ARG A 39 4.93 -5.15 15.16
C ARG A 39 6.18 -4.43 14.66
N LYS A 40 7.21 -5.19 14.24
CA LYS A 40 8.51 -4.64 13.82
C LYS A 40 8.71 -4.54 12.32
N TYR A 41 8.01 -5.37 11.54
CA TYR A 41 8.32 -5.49 10.12
C TYR A 41 7.09 -5.69 9.24
N LEU A 42 7.12 -5.07 8.06
CA LEU A 42 6.37 -5.50 6.89
C LEU A 42 7.30 -6.30 5.99
N ILE A 43 7.06 -7.60 5.90
CA ILE A 43 7.91 -8.57 5.19
C ILE A 43 7.16 -9.13 4.00
N TYR A 44 7.87 -9.40 2.91
CA TYR A 44 7.28 -10.10 1.77
C TYR A 44 8.17 -11.20 1.21
N TYR A 45 7.51 -12.28 0.82
CA TYR A 45 8.13 -13.50 0.32
C TYR A 45 7.68 -13.80 -1.11
N ASP A 46 8.41 -14.65 -1.81
CA ASP A 46 7.95 -15.18 -3.10
C ASP A 46 6.66 -15.99 -2.96
N SER A 47 5.90 -16.05 -4.06
CA SER A 47 4.69 -16.88 -4.17
C SER A 47 5.00 -18.37 -4.29
N ASP A 48 6.17 -18.71 -4.85
CA ASP A 48 6.43 -20.06 -5.35
C ASP A 48 7.23 -20.92 -4.36
N GLY A 49 6.76 -22.15 -4.12
CA GLY A 49 7.51 -23.23 -3.49
C GLY A 49 7.10 -23.60 -2.05
N GLN A 50 7.57 -24.77 -1.61
CA GLN A 50 7.34 -25.34 -0.26
C GLN A 50 8.00 -24.52 0.87
N LYS A 51 9.04 -23.73 0.56
CA LYS A 51 9.71 -22.80 1.48
C LYS A 51 9.79 -21.42 0.83
N ARG A 52 8.88 -20.52 1.20
CA ARG A 52 8.83 -19.15 0.65
C ARG A 52 10.12 -18.39 0.99
N LYS A 53 10.83 -17.88 -0.02
CA LYS A 53 12.05 -17.08 0.17
C LYS A 53 11.70 -15.62 0.48
N GLU A 54 12.29 -15.06 1.53
CA GLU A 54 12.16 -13.63 1.86
C GLU A 54 12.76 -12.78 0.72
N ARG A 55 12.00 -11.79 0.24
CA ARG A 55 12.39 -10.91 -0.87
C ARG A 55 12.58 -9.46 -0.44
N GLY A 56 12.08 -9.09 0.74
CA GLY A 56 12.36 -7.82 1.36
C GLY A 56 11.61 -7.66 2.67
N ARG A 57 12.10 -6.71 3.44
CA ARG A 57 11.68 -6.41 4.80
C ARG A 57 11.76 -4.91 5.00
N ILE A 58 10.69 -4.32 5.50
CA ILE A 58 10.60 -2.90 5.81
C ILE A 58 10.37 -2.80 7.32
N PRO A 59 11.29 -2.18 8.08
CA PRO A 59 11.05 -1.83 9.48
C PRO A 59 9.80 -0.96 9.61
N THR A 60 8.91 -1.29 10.55
CA THR A 60 7.66 -0.54 10.75
C THR A 60 7.93 0.85 11.26
N ASP A 61 8.96 1.07 12.08
CA ASP A 61 9.42 2.38 12.55
C ASP A 61 9.87 3.34 11.43
N ALA A 62 10.28 2.80 10.29
CA ALA A 62 10.66 3.56 9.10
C ALA A 62 9.45 4.01 8.26
N ILE A 63 8.26 3.46 8.51
CA ILE A 63 7.04 3.77 7.74
C ILE A 63 6.50 5.14 8.16
N HIS A 64 6.30 6.02 7.19
CA HIS A 64 5.84 7.40 7.40
C HIS A 64 4.59 7.76 6.58
N THR A 65 4.17 6.90 5.63
CA THR A 65 2.98 7.11 4.81
C THR A 65 2.29 5.78 4.51
N VAL A 66 0.97 5.72 4.63
CA VAL A 66 0.12 4.55 4.36
C VAL A 66 -1.21 5.12 3.90
N GLU A 67 -1.46 5.09 2.59
CA GLU A 67 -2.61 5.76 1.97
C GLU A 67 -3.13 4.96 0.78
N GLN A 68 -4.38 5.21 0.38
CA GLN A 68 -4.85 4.72 -0.91
C GLN A 68 -4.00 5.31 -2.04
N ALA A 69 -3.82 4.53 -3.10
CA ALA A 69 -3.01 4.91 -4.25
C ALA A 69 -3.85 4.93 -5.53
N GLN A 70 -3.39 5.71 -6.51
CA GLN A 70 -4.00 5.83 -7.82
C GLN A 70 -2.97 5.35 -8.86
N LEU A 71 -3.04 4.07 -9.24
CA LEU A 71 -2.15 3.54 -10.27
C LEU A 71 -2.59 3.90 -11.69
N GLY A 72 -3.82 4.43 -11.88
CA GLY A 72 -4.35 4.81 -13.19
C GLY A 72 -4.34 3.63 -14.16
N GLU A 73 -3.94 3.86 -15.41
CA GLU A 73 -3.80 2.82 -16.43
C GLU A 73 -2.74 1.76 -16.11
N LEU A 74 -1.84 2.02 -15.15
CA LEU A 74 -0.83 1.04 -14.76
C LEU A 74 -1.39 -0.11 -13.93
N SER A 75 -2.64 0.00 -13.47
CA SER A 75 -3.40 -1.16 -12.96
C SER A 75 -3.61 -2.21 -14.05
N LYS A 76 -3.62 -1.81 -15.34
CA LYS A 76 -3.76 -2.73 -16.47
C LYS A 76 -2.56 -3.69 -16.59
N GLN A 77 -1.37 -3.31 -16.13
CA GLN A 77 -0.20 -4.19 -16.10
C GLN A 77 -0.28 -5.27 -15.00
N ILE A 78 -1.27 -5.19 -14.11
CA ILE A 78 -1.59 -6.27 -13.17
C ILE A 78 -2.41 -7.37 -13.88
N LEU A 79 -2.89 -7.12 -15.11
CA LEU A 79 -3.80 -7.96 -15.91
C LEU A 79 -3.10 -8.96 -16.87
N ASP A 80 -1.76 -9.00 -16.97
CA ASP A 80 -1.03 -9.81 -17.98
C ASP A 80 -1.04 -11.35 -17.70
N GLY A 81 -2.18 -11.91 -17.32
CA GLY A 81 -2.39 -13.35 -17.15
C GLY A 81 -3.74 -13.78 -17.70
N ASP A 82 -3.78 -14.13 -18.99
CA ASP A 82 -4.76 -14.94 -19.78
C ASP A 82 -6.28 -14.86 -19.48
N ASN A 83 -6.72 -13.93 -18.64
CA ASN A 83 -8.12 -13.73 -18.28
C ASN A 83 -8.35 -12.25 -17.95
N ASP A 84 -9.34 -11.66 -18.61
CA ASP A 84 -9.58 -10.22 -18.80
C ASP A 84 -9.83 -9.38 -17.52
N LYS A 85 -9.63 -9.93 -16.32
CA LYS A 85 -9.74 -9.19 -15.04
C LYS A 85 -8.79 -9.77 -14.00
N SER A 86 -7.68 -9.08 -13.73
CA SER A 86 -6.87 -9.38 -12.54
C SER A 86 -7.72 -9.13 -11.29
N PRO A 87 -7.71 -10.04 -10.31
CA PRO A 87 -8.45 -9.83 -9.07
C PRO A 87 -7.92 -8.63 -8.28
N TYR A 88 -6.67 -8.21 -8.51
CA TYR A 88 -5.99 -7.15 -7.75
C TYR A 88 -6.26 -5.76 -8.29
N ARG A 89 -7.31 -5.12 -7.79
CA ARG A 89 -7.82 -3.82 -8.29
C ARG A 89 -7.86 -2.70 -7.25
N TYR A 90 -7.46 -2.97 -6.02
CA TYR A 90 -7.54 -2.01 -4.92
C TYR A 90 -6.13 -1.60 -4.45
N PRO A 91 -5.49 -0.63 -5.13
CA PRO A 91 -4.15 -0.20 -4.78
C PRO A 91 -4.09 0.69 -3.54
N PHE A 92 -2.99 0.56 -2.82
CA PHE A 92 -2.55 1.43 -1.74
C PHE A 92 -1.02 1.56 -1.75
N GLN A 93 -0.48 2.49 -0.99
CA GLN A 93 0.94 2.75 -0.91
C GLN A 93 1.44 2.77 0.52
N VAL A 94 2.67 2.30 0.70
CA VAL A 94 3.44 2.38 1.95
C VAL A 94 4.74 3.14 1.66
N GLY A 95 4.84 4.35 2.19
CA GLY A 95 6.03 5.19 2.14
C GLY A 95 6.90 4.98 3.38
N TYR A 96 8.20 4.79 3.18
CA TYR A 96 9.17 4.57 4.25
C TYR A 96 10.54 5.16 3.90
N SER A 97 11.33 5.48 4.93
CA SER A 97 12.69 6.00 4.79
C SER A 97 13.72 4.90 5.02
N GLU A 98 14.69 4.75 4.12
CA GLU A 98 15.82 3.81 4.27
C GLU A 98 17.10 4.50 3.77
N GLN A 99 18.16 4.50 4.59
CA GLN A 99 19.45 5.13 4.25
C GLN A 99 19.31 6.60 3.75
N ASN A 100 18.52 7.42 4.47
CA ASN A 100 18.21 8.81 4.12
C ASN A 100 17.49 9.01 2.77
N SER A 101 16.91 7.94 2.21
CA SER A 101 16.12 8.00 0.98
C SER A 101 14.68 7.55 1.25
N ASP A 102 13.72 8.30 0.73
CA ASP A 102 12.30 7.93 0.81
C ASP A 102 11.94 6.99 -0.36
N TYR A 103 11.27 5.89 -0.02
CA TYR A 103 10.78 4.90 -0.97
C TYR A 103 9.27 4.74 -0.82
N THR A 104 8.60 4.49 -1.95
CA THR A 104 7.18 4.16 -1.99
C THR A 104 7.01 2.73 -2.48
N LEU A 105 6.37 1.90 -1.67
CA LEU A 105 5.92 0.57 -2.02
C LEU A 105 4.44 0.63 -2.43
N TYR A 106 4.14 0.38 -3.70
CA TYR A 106 2.77 0.23 -4.17
C TYR A 106 2.34 -1.23 -4.09
N LEU A 107 1.18 -1.45 -3.46
CA LEU A 107 0.55 -2.74 -3.26
C LEU A 107 -0.86 -2.71 -3.82
N ALA A 108 -1.38 -3.85 -4.27
CA ALA A 108 -2.77 -4.01 -4.65
C ALA A 108 -3.36 -5.25 -3.98
N ALA A 109 -4.50 -5.08 -3.32
CA ALA A 109 -5.30 -6.13 -2.71
C ALA A 109 -6.41 -6.62 -3.65
N LYS A 110 -6.99 -7.80 -3.38
CA LYS A 110 -8.05 -8.38 -4.22
C LYS A 110 -9.38 -7.68 -3.99
N GLU A 111 -9.64 -7.33 -2.73
CA GLU A 111 -10.89 -6.73 -2.27
C GLU A 111 -10.67 -5.36 -1.63
N HIS A 112 -11.73 -4.54 -1.65
CA HIS A 112 -11.69 -3.20 -1.06
C HIS A 112 -11.57 -3.27 0.47
N SER A 113 -12.32 -4.18 1.08
CA SER A 113 -12.25 -4.52 2.51
C SER A 113 -10.83 -4.93 2.90
N GLU A 114 -10.22 -5.85 2.15
CA GLU A 114 -8.85 -6.30 2.39
C GLU A 114 -7.85 -5.12 2.32
N ARG A 115 -8.00 -4.22 1.35
CA ARG A 115 -7.18 -3.00 1.27
C ARG A 115 -7.35 -2.14 2.53
N LEU A 116 -8.58 -1.84 2.93
CA LEU A 116 -8.86 -1.00 4.10
C LEU A 116 -8.28 -1.61 5.37
N ASP A 117 -8.46 -2.91 5.56
CA ASP A 117 -7.92 -3.63 6.69
C ASP A 117 -6.39 -3.57 6.75
N TRP A 118 -5.70 -3.73 5.61
CA TRP A 118 -4.23 -3.63 5.55
C TRP A 118 -3.77 -2.21 5.88
N ILE A 119 -4.44 -1.20 5.34
CA ILE A 119 -4.16 0.20 5.68
C ILE A 119 -4.34 0.42 7.18
N HIS A 120 -5.46 -0.03 7.76
CA HIS A 120 -5.75 0.12 9.18
C HIS A 120 -4.69 -0.60 10.03
N ALA A 121 -4.42 -1.88 9.76
CA ALA A 121 -3.46 -2.67 10.52
C ALA A 121 -2.05 -2.04 10.51
N ILE A 122 -1.56 -1.60 9.35
CA ILE A 122 -0.24 -0.95 9.26
C ILE A 122 -0.25 0.37 10.04
N ARG A 123 -1.29 1.20 9.90
CA ARG A 123 -1.42 2.47 10.63
C ARG A 123 -1.44 2.27 12.15
N THR A 124 -2.15 1.26 12.63
CA THR A 124 -2.22 0.93 14.05
C THR A 124 -0.86 0.49 14.60
N VAL A 125 -0.11 -0.32 13.84
CA VAL A 125 1.27 -0.67 14.20
C VAL A 125 2.20 0.54 14.21
N CYS A 126 1.98 1.49 13.31
CA CYS A 126 2.84 2.67 13.12
C CYS A 126 2.31 3.92 13.82
N ILE A 127 1.39 3.80 14.80
CA ILE A 127 0.72 4.94 15.45
C ILE A 127 1.69 5.94 16.08
N SER A 128 2.81 5.46 16.62
CA SER A 128 3.83 6.29 17.26
C SER A 128 4.83 6.91 16.28
N ASN A 129 4.75 6.60 14.99
CA ASN A 129 5.72 7.07 14.02
C ASN A 129 5.46 8.52 13.61
N THR A 130 6.53 9.21 13.20
CA THR A 130 6.39 10.53 12.58
C THR A 130 5.88 10.38 11.14
N ARG A 131 4.60 10.65 10.96
CA ARG A 131 3.91 10.59 9.66
C ARG A 131 4.21 11.83 8.81
N ARG A 132 4.27 11.66 7.48
CA ARG A 132 4.29 12.79 6.54
C ARG A 132 2.89 13.41 6.41
N ALA A 133 2.80 14.74 6.50
CA ALA A 133 1.52 15.45 6.40
C ALA A 133 0.90 15.42 4.99
N ARG A 134 1.73 15.24 3.95
CA ARG A 134 1.30 15.21 2.56
C ARG A 134 1.95 14.06 1.80
N TYR A 135 1.27 13.59 0.77
CA TYR A 135 1.72 12.50 -0.10
C TYR A 135 1.25 12.70 -1.54
N HIS A 136 1.76 11.88 -2.46
CA HIS A 136 1.31 11.82 -3.85
C HIS A 136 0.44 10.57 -4.04
N PRO A 137 -0.86 10.71 -4.36
CA PRO A 137 -1.74 9.55 -4.56
C PRO A 137 -1.32 8.69 -5.75
N ALA A 138 -0.87 9.32 -6.83
CA ALA A 138 -0.51 8.62 -8.06
C ALA A 138 1.01 8.38 -8.17
N VAL A 139 1.39 7.54 -9.14
CA VAL A 139 2.80 7.19 -9.34
C VAL A 139 3.61 8.33 -9.96
N TYR A 140 4.92 8.32 -9.70
CA TYR A 140 5.90 9.05 -10.50
C TYR A 140 6.31 8.20 -11.70
N SER A 141 6.05 8.68 -12.92
CA SER A 141 6.42 8.01 -14.17
C SER A 141 6.58 9.04 -15.29
N ALA A 142 7.41 8.74 -16.30
CA ALA A 142 7.71 9.66 -17.40
C ALA A 142 8.12 11.08 -16.93
N ARG A 143 8.94 11.14 -15.88
CA ARG A 143 9.45 12.38 -15.26
C ARG A 143 8.37 13.31 -14.68
N ARG A 144 7.21 12.78 -14.31
CA ARG A 144 6.16 13.54 -13.60
C ARG A 144 5.38 12.70 -12.61
N TRP A 145 4.78 13.37 -11.63
CA TRP A 145 3.74 12.80 -10.77
C TRP A 145 2.39 12.85 -11.47
N TRP A 146 1.73 11.70 -11.63
CA TRP A 146 0.45 11.61 -12.34
C TRP A 146 -0.74 12.27 -11.61
N CYS A 147 -0.56 12.68 -10.35
CA CYS A 147 -1.59 13.32 -9.54
C CYS A 147 -1.53 14.86 -9.56
N CYS A 148 -0.43 15.47 -10.01
CA CYS A 148 -0.26 16.93 -9.96
C CYS A 148 0.73 17.50 -10.98
N ASP A 149 1.23 16.69 -11.90
CA ASP A 149 2.23 17.03 -12.92
C ASP A 149 3.57 17.57 -12.39
N ALA A 150 3.84 17.48 -11.08
CA ALA A 150 5.13 17.86 -10.53
C ALA A 150 6.26 17.01 -11.14
N GLU A 151 7.28 17.68 -11.70
CA GLU A 151 8.33 17.02 -12.49
C GLU A 151 9.45 16.40 -11.63
N ARG A 152 9.57 16.83 -10.38
CA ARG A 152 10.60 16.33 -9.47
C ARG A 152 10.05 15.20 -8.62
N LYS A 153 10.72 14.04 -8.63
CA LYS A 153 10.39 12.92 -7.74
C LYS A 153 10.43 13.33 -6.25
N THR A 154 11.23 14.32 -5.90
CA THR A 154 11.35 14.86 -4.53
C THR A 154 10.38 16.01 -4.24
N ALA A 155 9.44 16.31 -5.14
CA ALA A 155 8.43 17.34 -4.90
C ALA A 155 7.55 16.99 -3.68
N PRO A 156 7.15 17.99 -2.87
CA PRO A 156 6.26 17.75 -1.74
C PRO A 156 4.93 17.15 -2.21
N GLY A 157 4.32 16.29 -1.38
CA GLY A 157 3.06 15.63 -1.71
C GLY A 157 1.93 16.61 -2.04
N CYS A 158 1.13 16.31 -3.06
CA CYS A 158 0.03 17.17 -3.47
C CYS A 158 -1.25 16.98 -2.64
N SER A 159 -1.42 15.86 -1.93
CA SER A 159 -2.62 15.55 -1.13
C SER A 159 -2.31 15.47 0.36
N LEU A 160 -3.29 15.79 1.21
CA LEU A 160 -3.19 15.61 2.65
C LEU A 160 -3.22 14.12 3.00
N ALA A 161 -2.32 13.67 3.87
CA ALA A 161 -2.35 12.31 4.40
C ALA A 161 -3.37 12.20 5.54
N SER A 162 -3.92 11.00 5.75
CA SER A 162 -4.88 10.67 6.81
C SER A 162 -4.22 10.59 8.18
N LEU A 163 -4.87 11.06 9.25
CA LEU A 163 -4.39 10.88 10.63
C LEU A 163 -4.44 9.40 11.05
N TRP A 164 -3.49 8.97 11.90
CA TRP A 164 -3.35 7.57 12.32
C TRP A 164 -3.43 7.43 13.84
N PRO A 165 -4.08 6.36 14.34
CA PRO A 165 -5.10 5.57 13.65
C PRO A 165 -6.27 6.48 13.30
N LEU A 166 -7.03 6.14 12.26
CA LEU A 166 -8.36 6.72 12.16
C LEU A 166 -9.13 6.22 13.39
N PRO A 167 -9.82 7.08 14.15
CA PRO A 167 -10.75 6.57 15.14
C PRO A 167 -11.73 5.65 14.40
N GLU A 168 -12.03 4.48 14.99
CA GLU A 168 -12.97 3.46 14.47
C GLU A 168 -14.28 4.01 13.84
N PRO A 169 -14.87 5.17 14.22
CA PRO A 169 -16.10 5.68 13.60
C PRO A 169 -15.99 6.06 12.12
N ASP A 170 -14.79 6.43 11.63
CA ASP A 170 -14.67 6.95 10.26
C ASP A 170 -14.77 5.84 9.20
N LEU A 171 -14.53 4.57 9.56
CA LEU A 171 -14.65 3.45 8.64
C LEU A 171 -16.12 3.16 8.30
N GLU A 172 -17.01 3.21 9.29
CA GLU A 172 -18.45 3.09 9.07
C GLU A 172 -18.97 4.24 8.22
N LEU A 173 -18.51 5.47 8.45
CA LEU A 173 -18.91 6.65 7.66
C LEU A 173 -18.43 6.55 6.20
N ILE A 174 -17.21 6.10 5.96
CA ILE A 174 -16.68 5.88 4.60
C ILE A 174 -17.44 4.77 3.86
N LEU A 175 -17.84 3.70 4.57
CA LEU A 175 -18.67 2.63 4.00
C LEU A 175 -20.10 3.12 3.71
N GLN A 176 -20.66 3.96 4.57
CA GLN A 176 -21.96 4.59 4.35
C GLN A 176 -21.95 5.53 3.15
N GLU A 177 -20.89 6.31 2.96
CA GLU A 177 -20.71 7.16 1.76
C GLU A 177 -20.55 6.30 0.50
N HIS A 178 -19.74 5.25 0.54
CA HIS A 178 -19.57 4.33 -0.60
C HIS A 178 -20.86 3.59 -0.98
N ASN A 179 -21.71 3.26 -0.01
CA ASN A 179 -23.01 2.64 -0.25
C ASN A 179 -24.06 3.63 -0.78
N LYS A 180 -23.98 4.90 -0.38
CA LYS A 180 -24.84 5.97 -0.94
C LYS A 180 -24.57 6.21 -2.41
N ASP A 181 -23.31 6.15 -2.85
CA ASP A 181 -22.94 6.35 -4.26
C ASP A 181 -23.29 5.15 -5.16
N ASN A 182 -23.51 3.96 -4.57
CA ASN A 182 -23.83 2.72 -5.29
C ASN A 182 -25.33 2.37 -5.32
N GLY A 183 -26.22 3.25 -4.85
CA GLY A 183 -27.64 3.24 -5.20
C GLY A 183 -28.39 1.91 -4.96
N LEU A 184 -28.50 1.48 -3.71
CA LEU A 184 -29.63 0.67 -3.27
C LEU A 184 -30.39 1.45 -2.19
N GLY A 185 -31.17 2.42 -2.66
CA GLY A 185 -32.20 3.06 -1.84
C GLY A 185 -33.29 2.03 -1.57
N GLU A 186 -33.36 1.57 -0.33
CA GLU A 186 -34.47 0.77 0.19
C GLU A 186 -35.79 1.51 0.00
N LEU A 187 -36.72 0.81 -0.65
CA LEU A 187 -38.16 1.07 -0.61
C LEU A 187 -38.65 1.00 0.84
N LEU A 188 -39.10 2.13 1.38
CA LEU A 188 -40.32 2.26 2.19
C LEU A 188 -40.88 3.69 2.04
#